data_AF-A0A4Y3WID3-F1
#
_entry.id   AF-A0A4Y3WID3-F1
#
_cell.length_a   1.000
_cell.length_b   1.000
_cell.length_c   1.000
_cell.angle_alpha   90.00
_cell.angle_beta   90.00
_cell.angle_gamma   90.00
#
_symmetry.space_group_name_H-M   'P 1'
#
loop_
_entity.id
_entity.type
_entity.pdbx_description
1 polymer ?
#
loop_
_entity_poly.entity_id
_entity_poly.type
_entity_poly.pdbx_seq_one_letter_code
_entity_poly.pdbx_strand_id
1 'polypeptide(L)'
;MIDDAARCGYSRCRAALPAPGPQGGRRRAFCRDTRWEAGRTCAQMARAEREALGALGLDSGGTAFALDADRLREHVDAVRGPVDALAASLDAVLRRLDEVQRDALEAVAAANGQVAEAERMRVAAEQAREEALLKARRADASAERAGRERAEAGERADAAARQALEATEALGAARQAAERAVADRAAAEEAAAAAGERRDAAEDAAREARARADRLAGEVEVAREHARQWREAGEADRAARDTALEGQRVAEAAAAAAREEQRRAADETAAAQAGHRDAQRRVTELAQAAAGDRAARERAERELLTAVERAEGERALRERADAELERLRIELAEVRTRHAVEVRGLLTGD
;
A
#
# COMPACT_ATOMS: atom_id res chain seq x y z
N MET A 1 -150.70 11.94 -87.56
CA MET A 1 -152.04 12.31 -87.08
C MET A 1 -152.43 11.34 -85.97
N ILE A 2 -152.13 11.69 -84.72
CA ILE A 2 -152.73 11.02 -83.56
C ILE A 2 -154.10 11.68 -83.44
N ASP A 3 -155.16 10.94 -83.76
CA ASP A 3 -156.53 11.34 -83.45
C ASP A 3 -156.64 11.36 -81.92
N ASP A 4 -156.24 12.48 -81.31
CA ASP A 4 -156.26 12.67 -79.86
C ASP A 4 -157.73 12.82 -79.45
N ALA A 5 -158.36 11.67 -79.17
CA ALA A 5 -159.77 11.58 -78.87
C ALA A 5 -160.09 12.47 -77.67
N ALA A 6 -160.85 13.55 -77.92
CA ALA A 6 -161.21 14.53 -76.90
C ALA A 6 -161.79 13.81 -75.67
N ARG A 7 -161.27 14.13 -74.48
CA ARG A 7 -161.69 13.49 -73.21
C ARG A 7 -162.77 14.31 -72.52
N CYS A 8 -163.60 13.64 -71.72
CA CYS A 8 -164.58 14.31 -70.88
C CYS A 8 -163.94 15.34 -69.93
N GLY A 9 -164.47 16.57 -69.91
CA GLY A 9 -163.99 17.69 -69.11
C GLY A 9 -164.26 17.62 -67.60
N TYR A 10 -164.85 16.52 -67.10
CA TYR A 10 -164.85 16.24 -65.66
C TYR A 10 -163.56 15.51 -65.30
N SER A 11 -162.80 16.06 -64.35
CA SER A 11 -161.44 15.63 -63.99
C SER A 11 -161.36 14.12 -63.69
N ARG A 12 -162.46 13.53 -63.19
CA ARG A 12 -162.61 12.10 -62.86
C ARG A 12 -163.26 11.20 -63.93
N CYS A 13 -164.02 11.69 -64.94
CA CYS A 13 -164.52 10.81 -66.03
C CYS A 13 -163.38 10.48 -67.00
N ARG A 14 -162.77 11.51 -67.59
CA ARG A 14 -161.74 11.44 -68.65
C ARG A 14 -161.98 10.44 -69.78
N ALA A 15 -163.20 9.92 -69.93
CA ALA A 15 -163.56 8.99 -70.98
C ALA A 15 -163.38 9.65 -72.36
N ALA A 16 -162.89 8.87 -73.32
CA ALA A 16 -162.78 9.30 -74.70
C ALA A 16 -164.17 9.57 -75.28
N LEU A 17 -164.36 10.75 -75.84
CA LEU A 17 -165.61 11.16 -76.43
C LEU A 17 -165.67 10.63 -77.87
N PRO A 18 -166.83 10.12 -78.32
CA PRO A 18 -166.97 9.66 -79.69
C PRO A 18 -166.64 10.80 -80.65
N ALA A 19 -165.93 10.48 -81.73
CA ALA A 19 -165.62 11.43 -82.78
C ALA A 19 -166.93 12.07 -83.29
N PRO A 20 -166.94 13.38 -83.60
CA PRO A 20 -168.11 14.01 -84.19
C PRO A 20 -168.48 13.25 -85.48
N GLY A 21 -169.73 12.80 -85.60
CA GLY A 21 -170.19 12.02 -86.76
C GLY A 21 -169.97 12.76 -88.08
N PRO A 22 -170.08 12.08 -89.24
CA PRO A 22 -169.72 12.63 -90.56
C PRO A 22 -170.46 13.91 -90.96
N GLN A 23 -171.53 14.28 -90.25
CA GLN A 23 -172.30 15.52 -90.40
C GLN A 23 -171.76 16.71 -89.56
N GLY A 24 -170.58 16.60 -88.93
CA GLY A 24 -169.84 17.76 -88.38
C GLY A 24 -170.41 18.42 -87.11
N GLY A 25 -171.12 17.70 -86.25
CA GLY A 25 -171.69 18.27 -85.02
C GLY A 25 -170.65 18.79 -83.99
N ARG A 26 -171.06 19.73 -83.11
CA ARG A 26 -170.21 20.25 -82.01
C ARG A 26 -169.62 19.12 -81.16
N ARG A 27 -168.30 19.15 -80.93
CA ARG A 27 -167.63 18.23 -80.01
C ARG A 27 -168.27 18.35 -78.62
N ARG A 28 -168.66 17.22 -78.04
CA ARG A 28 -169.19 17.19 -76.67
C ARG A 28 -168.05 17.56 -75.72
N ALA A 29 -168.27 18.42 -74.73
CA ALA A 29 -167.26 18.68 -73.70
C ALA A 29 -167.28 17.61 -72.59
N PHE A 30 -168.38 16.87 -72.47
CA PHE A 30 -168.59 15.89 -71.40
C PHE A 30 -169.15 14.58 -71.96
N CYS A 31 -168.73 13.46 -71.35
CA CYS A 31 -169.20 12.11 -71.68
C CYS A 31 -170.70 12.01 -71.31
N ARG A 32 -171.51 11.26 -72.08
CA ARG A 32 -172.95 11.05 -71.77
C ARG A 32 -173.16 10.05 -70.62
N ASP A 33 -172.08 9.74 -69.91
CA ASP A 33 -172.06 8.82 -68.78
C ASP A 33 -172.77 9.45 -67.57
N THR A 34 -173.75 8.72 -67.03
CA THR A 34 -174.54 9.07 -65.85
C THR A 34 -174.24 8.18 -64.66
N ARG A 35 -173.10 7.47 -64.67
CA ARG A 35 -172.70 6.54 -63.58
C ARG A 35 -172.44 7.18 -62.21
N TRP A 36 -172.50 8.51 -62.10
CA TRP A 36 -172.25 9.21 -60.84
C TRP A 36 -173.49 9.22 -59.94
N GLU A 37 -173.28 9.34 -58.63
CA GLU A 37 -174.33 9.29 -57.62
C GLU A 37 -175.54 10.16 -57.97
N ALA A 38 -176.74 9.60 -57.80
CA ALA A 38 -178.04 10.17 -58.17
C ALA A 38 -178.27 10.37 -59.69
N GLY A 39 -177.58 9.62 -60.55
CA GLY A 39 -177.76 9.66 -62.01
C GLY A 39 -177.20 10.92 -62.66
N ARG A 40 -176.27 11.62 -61.99
CA ARG A 40 -175.72 12.91 -62.42
C ARG A 40 -174.79 12.76 -63.63
N THR A 41 -174.83 13.75 -64.51
CA THR A 41 -173.95 13.83 -65.68
C THR A 41 -172.58 14.40 -65.31
N CYS A 42 -171.55 14.07 -66.09
CA CYS A 42 -170.20 14.63 -65.89
C CYS A 42 -170.14 16.15 -65.93
N ALA A 43 -171.01 16.81 -66.71
CA ALA A 43 -171.08 18.27 -66.75
C ALA A 43 -171.51 18.85 -65.39
N GLN A 44 -172.47 18.22 -64.72
CA GLN A 44 -172.93 18.63 -63.39
C GLN A 44 -171.85 18.39 -62.33
N MET A 45 -171.16 17.25 -62.38
CA MET A 45 -170.06 16.96 -61.46
C MET A 45 -168.91 17.95 -61.61
N ALA A 46 -168.52 18.29 -62.84
CA ALA A 46 -167.47 19.28 -63.09
C ALA A 46 -167.86 20.69 -62.64
N ARG A 47 -169.17 21.03 -62.67
CA ARG A 47 -169.65 22.31 -62.13
C ARG A 47 -169.58 22.33 -60.61
N ALA A 48 -170.04 21.27 -59.94
CA ALA A 48 -169.95 21.15 -58.50
C ALA A 48 -168.50 21.15 -58.00
N GLU A 49 -167.57 20.53 -58.74
CA GLU A 49 -166.13 20.58 -58.45
C GLU A 49 -165.60 22.01 -58.50
N ARG A 50 -165.94 22.79 -59.53
CA ARG A 50 -165.54 24.20 -59.62
C ARG A 50 -166.15 25.05 -58.52
N GLU A 51 -167.43 24.86 -58.22
CA GLU A 51 -168.10 25.56 -57.12
C GLU A 51 -167.48 25.21 -55.75
N ALA A 52 -167.07 23.95 -55.54
CA ALA A 52 -166.36 23.53 -54.33
C ALA A 52 -164.96 24.14 -54.23
N LEU A 53 -164.20 24.20 -55.34
CA LEU A 53 -162.89 24.87 -55.37
C LEU A 53 -163.02 26.38 -55.10
N GLY A 54 -164.08 27.01 -55.61
CA GLY A 54 -164.42 28.40 -55.29
C GLY A 54 -164.75 28.62 -53.83
N ALA A 55 -165.57 27.75 -53.22
CA ALA A 55 -165.91 27.84 -51.81
C ALA A 55 -164.70 27.65 -50.87
N LEU A 56 -163.67 26.91 -51.29
CA LEU A 56 -162.42 26.71 -50.55
C LEU A 56 -161.44 27.89 -50.68
N GLY A 57 -161.81 28.97 -51.40
CA GLY A 57 -160.94 30.12 -51.64
C GLY A 57 -159.77 29.82 -52.59
N LEU A 58 -159.67 28.60 -53.11
CA LEU A 58 -158.65 28.16 -54.06
C LEU A 58 -158.91 28.67 -55.49
N ASP A 59 -160.09 29.27 -55.74
CA ASP A 59 -160.44 29.99 -56.98
C ASP A 59 -160.33 31.53 -56.82
N SER A 60 -159.79 32.03 -55.69
CA SER A 60 -159.47 33.45 -55.56
C SER A 60 -158.26 33.77 -56.45
N GLY A 61 -158.50 34.48 -57.57
CA GLY A 61 -157.51 34.77 -58.60
C GLY A 61 -156.19 35.30 -58.04
N GLY A 62 -155.08 34.91 -58.67
CA GLY A 62 -153.69 35.05 -58.18
C GLY A 62 -153.14 36.45 -57.90
N THR A 63 -153.97 37.48 -57.71
CA THR A 63 -153.56 38.87 -57.44
C THR A 63 -153.20 39.12 -55.97
N ALA A 64 -153.86 38.47 -55.00
CA ALA A 64 -153.51 38.61 -53.58
C ALA A 64 -152.16 37.94 -53.25
N PHE A 65 -151.95 36.72 -53.75
CA PHE A 65 -150.66 36.03 -53.65
C PHE A 65 -149.53 36.76 -54.41
N ALA A 66 -149.86 37.51 -55.47
CA ALA A 66 -148.87 38.31 -56.18
C ALA A 66 -148.35 39.50 -55.35
N LEU A 67 -149.23 40.21 -54.64
CA LEU A 67 -148.85 41.36 -53.79
C LEU A 67 -148.00 40.93 -52.57
N ASP A 68 -148.37 39.83 -51.93
CA ASP A 68 -147.57 39.28 -50.81
C ASP A 68 -146.22 38.77 -51.30
N ALA A 69 -146.15 38.20 -52.51
CA ALA A 69 -144.89 37.81 -53.13
C ALA A 69 -144.02 39.01 -53.49
N ASP A 70 -144.59 40.12 -53.95
CA ASP A 70 -143.85 41.37 -54.23
C ASP A 70 -143.27 42.00 -52.97
N ARG A 71 -144.07 42.12 -51.89
CA ARG A 71 -143.58 42.63 -50.61
C ARG A 71 -142.50 41.72 -50.00
N LEU A 72 -142.66 40.39 -50.11
CA LEU A 72 -141.62 39.45 -49.69
C LEU A 72 -140.34 39.61 -50.52
N ARG A 73 -140.45 39.80 -51.85
CA ARG A 73 -139.30 40.08 -52.72
C ARG A 73 -138.57 41.35 -52.29
N GLU A 74 -139.29 42.45 -52.05
CA GLU A 74 -138.71 43.71 -51.57
C GLU A 74 -137.99 43.55 -50.23
N HIS A 75 -138.58 42.80 -49.27
CA HIS A 75 -137.93 42.54 -47.99
C HIS A 75 -136.69 41.64 -48.14
N VAL A 76 -136.75 40.62 -49.00
CA VAL A 76 -135.60 39.77 -49.31
C VAL A 76 -134.50 40.59 -49.98
N ASP A 77 -134.83 41.44 -50.93
CA ASP A 77 -133.86 42.31 -51.61
C ASP A 77 -133.25 43.35 -50.67
N ALA A 78 -134.04 43.92 -49.74
CA ALA A 78 -133.57 44.84 -48.72
C ALA A 78 -132.58 44.19 -47.73
N VAL A 79 -132.75 42.90 -47.41
CA VAL A 79 -131.85 42.15 -46.51
C VAL A 79 -130.65 41.55 -47.27
N ARG A 80 -130.82 41.26 -48.56
CA ARG A 80 -129.77 40.66 -49.40
C ARG A 80 -128.51 41.51 -49.45
N GLY A 81 -128.64 42.82 -49.68
CA GLY A 81 -127.48 43.74 -49.71
C GLY A 81 -126.67 43.73 -48.41
N PRO A 82 -127.29 43.92 -47.24
CA PRO A 82 -126.62 43.80 -45.93
C PRO A 82 -125.99 42.43 -45.68
N VAL A 83 -126.66 41.33 -46.07
CA VAL A 83 -126.11 39.97 -45.92
C VAL A 83 -124.89 39.76 -46.83
N ASP A 84 -124.94 40.23 -48.08
CA ASP A 84 -123.82 40.16 -49.01
C ASP A 84 -122.62 41.01 -48.51
N ALA A 85 -122.89 42.20 -47.95
CA ALA A 85 -121.86 43.05 -47.35
C ALA A 85 -121.23 42.41 -46.09
N LEU A 86 -122.04 41.76 -45.25
CA LEU A 86 -121.55 41.01 -44.10
C LEU A 86 -120.72 39.80 -44.54
N ALA A 87 -121.18 39.05 -45.55
CA ALA A 87 -120.46 37.91 -46.11
C ALA A 87 -119.10 38.33 -46.68
N ALA A 88 -119.06 39.44 -47.44
CA ALA A 88 -117.81 39.99 -47.97
C ALA A 88 -116.86 40.47 -46.84
N SER A 89 -117.41 41.04 -45.76
CA SER A 89 -116.63 41.46 -44.59
C SER A 89 -116.05 40.26 -43.84
N LEU A 90 -116.83 39.20 -43.65
CA LEU A 90 -116.37 37.95 -43.04
C LEU A 90 -115.29 37.27 -43.88
N ASP A 91 -115.45 37.23 -45.20
CA ASP A 91 -114.44 36.68 -46.12
C ASP A 91 -113.14 37.50 -46.08
N ALA A 92 -113.22 38.83 -46.02
CA ALA A 92 -112.04 39.69 -45.83
C ALA A 92 -111.33 39.43 -44.48
N VAL A 93 -112.09 39.23 -43.39
CA VAL A 93 -111.53 38.86 -42.08
C VAL A 93 -110.86 37.50 -42.13
N LEU A 94 -111.50 36.49 -42.77
CA LEU A 94 -110.91 35.15 -42.92
C LEU A 94 -109.59 35.21 -43.69
N ARG A 95 -109.55 35.90 -44.83
CA ARG A 95 -108.29 36.09 -45.58
C ARG A 95 -107.22 36.78 -44.75
N ARG A 96 -107.59 37.79 -43.96
CA ARG A 96 -106.63 38.47 -43.08
C ARG A 96 -106.12 37.56 -41.96
N LEU A 97 -106.98 36.70 -41.40
CA LEU A 97 -106.57 35.70 -40.42
C LEU A 97 -105.64 34.66 -41.04
N ASP A 98 -105.91 34.20 -42.26
CA ASP A 98 -105.04 33.28 -42.99
C ASP A 98 -103.66 33.88 -43.29
N GLU A 99 -103.61 35.16 -43.68
CA GLU A 99 -102.35 35.92 -43.84
C GLU A 99 -101.58 36.01 -42.53
N VAL A 100 -102.22 36.47 -41.44
CA VAL A 100 -101.58 36.59 -40.13
C VAL A 100 -101.11 35.24 -39.61
N GLN A 101 -101.89 34.17 -39.81
CA GLN A 101 -101.50 32.81 -39.46
C GLN A 101 -100.27 32.38 -40.26
N ARG A 102 -100.23 32.64 -41.58
CA ARG A 102 -99.07 32.32 -42.42
C ARG A 102 -97.83 33.08 -41.97
N ASP A 103 -97.93 34.39 -41.80
CA ASP A 103 -96.82 35.24 -41.37
C ASP A 103 -96.30 34.83 -39.99
N ALA A 104 -97.20 34.48 -39.06
CA ALA A 104 -96.83 33.99 -37.74
C ALA A 104 -96.11 32.64 -37.80
N LEU A 105 -96.58 31.70 -38.64
CA LEU A 105 -95.93 30.41 -38.84
C LEU A 105 -94.55 30.58 -39.50
N GLU A 106 -94.41 31.46 -40.48
CA GLU A 106 -93.13 31.79 -41.11
C GLU A 106 -92.16 32.46 -40.12
N ALA A 107 -92.63 33.38 -39.29
CA ALA A 107 -91.83 34.01 -38.24
C ALA A 107 -91.35 33.00 -37.19
N VAL A 108 -92.22 32.09 -36.75
CA VAL A 108 -91.86 31.00 -35.81
C VAL A 108 -90.88 30.03 -36.45
N ALA A 109 -91.07 29.67 -37.73
CA ALA A 109 -90.14 28.82 -38.45
C ALA A 109 -88.75 29.48 -38.58
N ALA A 110 -88.69 30.78 -38.90
CA ALA A 110 -87.46 31.54 -38.96
C ALA A 110 -86.77 31.64 -37.59
N ALA A 111 -87.53 31.93 -36.52
CA ALA A 111 -87.00 31.98 -35.16
C ALA A 111 -86.44 30.61 -34.71
N ASN A 112 -87.16 29.52 -34.97
CA ASN A 112 -86.70 28.16 -34.70
C ASN A 112 -85.44 27.81 -35.50
N GLY A 113 -85.37 28.25 -36.77
CA GLY A 113 -84.18 28.08 -37.61
C GLY A 113 -82.96 28.80 -37.05
N GLN A 114 -83.13 30.05 -36.57
CA GLN A 114 -82.07 30.84 -35.94
C GLN A 114 -81.61 30.23 -34.62
N VAL A 115 -82.53 29.77 -33.76
CA VAL A 115 -82.19 29.08 -32.51
C VAL A 115 -81.43 27.79 -32.82
N ALA A 116 -81.89 26.99 -33.77
CA ALA A 116 -81.22 25.75 -34.15
C ALA A 116 -79.80 26.00 -34.70
N GLU A 117 -79.60 27.08 -35.47
CA GLU A 117 -78.26 27.47 -35.95
C GLU A 117 -77.37 27.97 -34.81
N ALA A 118 -77.89 28.81 -33.91
CA ALA A 118 -77.14 29.28 -32.76
C ALA A 118 -76.70 28.13 -31.84
N GLU A 119 -77.58 27.14 -31.63
CA GLU A 119 -77.28 25.92 -30.88
C GLU A 119 -76.20 25.07 -31.58
N ARG A 120 -76.28 24.89 -32.91
CA ARG A 120 -75.22 24.22 -33.69
C ARG A 120 -73.87 24.92 -33.53
N MET A 121 -73.86 26.25 -33.63
CA MET A 121 -72.64 27.06 -33.48
C MET A 121 -72.09 26.99 -32.05
N ARG A 122 -72.95 26.96 -31.02
CA ARG A 122 -72.52 26.78 -29.63
C ARG A 122 -71.87 25.43 -29.42
N VAL A 123 -72.51 24.35 -29.87
CA VAL A 123 -71.97 22.98 -29.75
C VAL A 123 -70.64 22.85 -30.50
N ALA A 124 -70.54 23.40 -31.71
CA ALA A 124 -69.29 23.39 -32.47
C ALA A 124 -68.17 24.16 -31.75
N ALA A 125 -68.47 25.31 -31.14
CA ALA A 125 -67.51 26.08 -30.36
C ALA A 125 -67.07 25.33 -29.08
N GLU A 126 -67.98 24.65 -28.39
CA GLU A 126 -67.68 23.82 -27.23
C GLU A 126 -66.78 22.64 -27.60
N GLN A 127 -67.09 21.93 -28.70
CA GLN A 127 -66.25 20.84 -29.22
C GLN A 127 -64.85 21.33 -29.60
N ALA A 128 -64.75 22.45 -30.33
CA ALA A 128 -63.47 23.05 -30.68
C ALA A 128 -62.64 23.44 -29.44
N ARG A 129 -63.30 23.95 -28.39
CA ARG A 129 -62.66 24.27 -27.11
C ARG A 129 -62.15 23.00 -26.42
N GLU A 130 -62.95 21.94 -26.35
CA GLU A 130 -62.55 20.67 -25.75
C GLU A 130 -61.37 20.03 -26.48
N GLU A 131 -61.40 20.02 -27.82
CA GLU A 131 -60.29 19.55 -28.65
C GLU A 131 -59.01 20.36 -28.43
N ALA A 132 -59.13 21.69 -28.36
CA ALA A 132 -58.00 22.57 -28.06
C ALA A 132 -57.40 22.29 -26.67
N LEU A 133 -58.24 22.07 -25.66
CA LEU A 133 -57.80 21.71 -24.30
C LEU A 133 -57.12 20.34 -24.26
N LEU A 134 -57.66 19.34 -24.98
CA LEU A 134 -57.03 18.02 -25.09
C LEU A 134 -55.68 18.11 -25.80
N LYS A 135 -55.59 18.89 -26.88
CA LYS A 135 -54.33 19.12 -27.60
C LYS A 135 -53.30 19.82 -26.72
N ALA A 136 -53.70 20.84 -25.96
CA ALA A 136 -52.84 21.52 -25.00
C ALA A 136 -52.30 20.55 -23.94
N ARG A 137 -53.18 19.77 -23.28
CA ARG A 137 -52.77 18.76 -22.29
C ARG A 137 -51.82 17.71 -22.87
N ARG A 138 -52.05 17.26 -24.10
CA ARG A 138 -51.14 16.31 -24.79
C ARG A 138 -49.78 16.95 -25.08
N ALA A 139 -49.76 18.22 -25.49
CA ALA A 139 -48.54 18.97 -25.72
C ALA A 139 -47.75 19.17 -24.42
N ASP A 140 -48.42 19.57 -23.33
CA ASP A 140 -47.81 19.73 -22.00
C ASP A 140 -47.21 18.42 -21.50
N ALA A 141 -47.99 17.33 -21.54
CA ALA A 141 -47.50 16.00 -21.16
C ALA A 141 -46.31 15.53 -22.02
N SER A 142 -46.29 15.90 -23.30
CA SER A 142 -45.16 15.62 -24.19
C SER A 142 -43.93 16.46 -23.86
N ALA A 143 -44.13 17.74 -23.54
CA ALA A 143 -43.06 18.64 -23.13
C ALA A 143 -42.44 18.20 -21.80
N GLU A 144 -43.26 17.79 -20.83
CA GLU A 144 -42.79 17.22 -19.56
C GLU A 144 -42.00 15.92 -19.77
N ARG A 145 -42.49 15.00 -20.62
CA ARG A 145 -41.75 13.77 -20.96
C ARG A 145 -40.40 14.11 -21.61
N ALA A 146 -40.38 14.99 -22.59
CA ALA A 146 -39.13 15.43 -23.23
C ALA A 146 -38.19 16.13 -22.23
N GLY A 147 -38.72 16.88 -21.27
CA GLY A 147 -37.96 17.49 -20.18
C GLY A 147 -37.31 16.44 -19.28
N ARG A 148 -38.06 15.43 -18.84
CA ARG A 148 -37.55 14.29 -18.06
C ARG A 148 -36.49 13.50 -18.83
N GLU A 149 -36.75 13.14 -20.07
CA GLU A 149 -35.80 12.41 -20.92
C GLU A 149 -34.49 13.19 -21.13
N ARG A 150 -34.55 14.52 -21.28
CA ARG A 150 -33.36 15.37 -21.36
C ARG A 150 -32.59 15.42 -20.05
N ALA A 151 -33.29 15.53 -18.91
CA ALA A 151 -32.65 15.50 -17.60
C ALA A 151 -31.95 14.16 -17.34
N GLU A 152 -32.63 13.05 -17.58
CA GLU A 152 -32.07 11.69 -17.47
C GLU A 152 -30.90 11.45 -18.44
N ALA A 153 -30.96 12.00 -19.66
CA ALA A 153 -29.84 11.97 -20.59
C ALA A 153 -28.64 12.78 -20.07
N GLY A 154 -28.88 13.95 -19.46
CA GLY A 154 -27.86 14.75 -18.79
C GLY A 154 -27.20 14.00 -17.64
N GLU A 155 -27.99 13.41 -16.74
CA GLU A 155 -27.48 12.62 -15.61
C GLU A 155 -26.63 11.42 -16.08
N ARG A 156 -27.07 10.73 -17.13
CA ARG A 156 -26.28 9.64 -17.74
C ARG A 156 -24.98 10.14 -18.36
N ALA A 157 -24.99 11.29 -19.04
CA ALA A 157 -23.79 11.88 -19.61
C ALA A 157 -22.80 12.31 -18.52
N ASP A 158 -23.28 12.94 -17.44
CA ASP A 158 -22.45 13.34 -16.31
C ASP A 158 -21.87 12.13 -15.56
N ALA A 159 -22.66 11.06 -15.38
CA ALA A 159 -22.17 9.82 -14.80
C ALA A 159 -21.09 9.17 -15.67
N ALA A 160 -21.30 9.12 -16.99
CA ALA A 160 -20.29 8.60 -17.93
C ALA A 160 -19.01 9.46 -17.93
N ALA A 161 -19.14 10.79 -17.83
CA ALA A 161 -17.99 11.68 -17.73
C ALA A 161 -17.19 11.45 -16.44
N ARG A 162 -17.86 11.29 -15.30
CA ARG A 162 -17.20 10.93 -14.02
C ARG A 162 -16.48 9.58 -14.12
N GLN A 163 -17.14 8.56 -14.65
CA GLN A 163 -16.53 7.24 -14.85
C GLN A 163 -15.31 7.29 -15.77
N ALA A 164 -15.35 8.12 -16.83
CA ALA A 164 -14.21 8.31 -17.71
C ALA A 164 -13.03 8.98 -16.98
N LEU A 165 -13.29 10.01 -16.16
CA LEU A 165 -12.25 10.65 -15.35
C LEU A 165 -11.64 9.67 -14.33
N GLU A 166 -12.47 8.95 -13.57
CA GLU A 166 -12.02 7.92 -12.62
C GLU A 166 -11.18 6.83 -13.31
N ALA A 167 -11.58 6.40 -14.51
CA ALA A 167 -10.82 5.43 -15.30
C ALA A 167 -9.45 5.99 -15.75
N THR A 168 -9.39 7.27 -16.14
CA THR A 168 -8.12 7.92 -16.50
C THR A 168 -7.19 8.10 -15.30
N GLU A 169 -7.73 8.43 -14.13
CA GLU A 169 -6.97 8.52 -12.88
C GLU A 169 -6.44 7.13 -12.47
N ALA A 170 -7.28 6.10 -12.53
CA ALA A 170 -6.89 4.73 -12.25
C ALA A 170 -5.79 4.24 -13.21
N LEU A 171 -5.88 4.58 -14.51
CA LEU A 171 -4.83 4.29 -15.48
C LEU A 171 -3.52 5.02 -15.16
N GLY A 172 -3.60 6.28 -14.72
CA GLY A 172 -2.44 7.05 -14.27
C GLY A 172 -1.75 6.42 -13.06
N ALA A 173 -2.54 6.03 -12.06
CA ALA A 173 -2.05 5.33 -10.87
C ALA A 173 -1.41 3.98 -11.22
N ALA A 174 -2.04 3.21 -12.13
CA ALA A 174 -1.51 1.94 -12.60
C ALA A 174 -0.17 2.10 -13.34
N ARG A 175 -0.01 3.14 -14.17
CA ARG A 175 1.26 3.46 -14.83
C ARG A 175 2.35 3.82 -13.84
N GLN A 176 2.06 4.68 -12.85
CA GLN A 176 3.02 5.04 -11.80
C GLN A 176 3.43 3.83 -10.96
N ALA A 177 2.49 2.95 -10.63
CA ALA A 177 2.77 1.71 -9.91
C ALA A 177 3.68 0.78 -10.74
N ALA A 178 3.43 0.67 -12.05
CA ALA A 178 4.27 -0.11 -12.95
C ALA A 178 5.70 0.48 -13.08
N GLU A 179 5.83 1.80 -13.21
CA GLU A 179 7.13 2.48 -13.24
C GLU A 179 7.92 2.27 -11.95
N ARG A 180 7.26 2.38 -10.78
CA ARG A 180 7.87 2.07 -9.48
C ARG A 180 8.33 0.62 -9.39
N ALA A 181 7.50 -0.33 -9.83
CA ALA A 181 7.87 -1.73 -9.83
C ALA A 181 9.09 -2.03 -10.73
N VAL A 182 9.21 -1.34 -11.88
CA VAL A 182 10.40 -1.43 -12.74
C VAL A 182 11.63 -0.83 -12.05
N ALA A 183 11.50 0.33 -11.40
CA ALA A 183 12.59 0.96 -10.66
C ALA A 183 13.04 0.12 -9.46
N ASP A 184 12.10 -0.44 -8.68
CA ASP A 184 12.37 -1.32 -7.55
C ASP A 184 13.10 -2.60 -8.02
N ARG A 185 12.70 -3.16 -9.16
CA ARG A 185 13.37 -4.30 -9.77
C ARG A 185 14.80 -3.96 -10.18
N ALA A 186 15.02 -2.82 -10.85
CA ALA A 186 16.35 -2.38 -11.24
C ALA A 186 17.26 -2.18 -10.01
N ALA A 187 16.73 -1.53 -8.95
CA ALA A 187 17.44 -1.36 -7.69
C ALA A 187 17.77 -2.71 -7.01
N ALA A 188 16.86 -3.68 -7.07
CA ALA A 188 17.10 -5.02 -6.55
C ALA A 188 18.18 -5.78 -7.36
N GLU A 189 18.17 -5.65 -8.69
CA GLU A 189 19.20 -6.21 -9.58
C GLU A 189 20.58 -5.58 -9.32
N GLU A 190 20.67 -4.26 -9.14
CA GLU A 190 21.91 -3.55 -8.75
C GLU A 190 22.39 -3.98 -7.36
N ALA A 191 21.50 -4.09 -6.38
CA ALA A 191 21.86 -4.53 -5.03
C ALA A 191 22.36 -5.99 -5.03
N ALA A 192 21.76 -6.85 -5.86
CA ALA A 192 22.20 -8.23 -6.05
C ALA A 192 23.58 -8.29 -6.73
N ALA A 193 23.83 -7.47 -7.75
CA ALA A 193 25.14 -7.36 -8.40
C ALA A 193 26.22 -6.90 -7.41
N ALA A 194 25.97 -5.84 -6.65
CA ALA A 194 26.88 -5.34 -5.62
C ALA A 194 27.11 -6.37 -4.49
N ALA A 195 26.10 -7.18 -4.15
CA ALA A 195 26.28 -8.28 -3.20
C ALA A 195 27.15 -9.41 -3.79
N GLY A 196 27.01 -9.70 -5.08
CA GLY A 196 27.87 -10.61 -5.83
C GLY A 196 29.33 -10.14 -5.82
N GLU A 197 29.58 -8.88 -6.16
CA GLU A 197 30.93 -8.29 -6.13
C GLU A 197 31.55 -8.34 -4.74
N ARG A 198 30.78 -8.02 -3.68
CA ARG A 198 31.25 -8.14 -2.29
C ARG A 198 31.59 -9.58 -1.91
N ARG A 199 30.80 -10.55 -2.35
CA ARG A 199 31.08 -11.97 -2.10
C ARG A 199 32.35 -12.39 -2.81
N ASP A 200 32.49 -12.07 -4.09
CA ASP A 200 33.65 -12.45 -4.90
C ASP A 200 34.94 -11.80 -4.35
N ALA A 201 34.87 -10.52 -3.94
CA ALA A 201 35.98 -9.84 -3.25
C ALA A 201 36.32 -10.48 -1.89
N ALA A 202 35.32 -10.94 -1.12
CA ALA A 202 35.55 -11.65 0.14
C ALA A 202 36.17 -13.04 -0.10
N GLU A 203 35.77 -13.74 -1.15
CA GLU A 203 36.38 -15.02 -1.56
C GLU A 203 37.84 -14.81 -2.00
N ASP A 204 38.14 -13.76 -2.75
CA ASP A 204 39.51 -13.38 -3.13
C ASP A 204 40.37 -13.05 -1.91
N ALA A 205 39.87 -12.20 -1.01
CA ALA A 205 40.56 -11.88 0.23
C ALA A 205 40.80 -13.14 1.09
N ALA A 206 39.84 -14.08 1.14
CA ALA A 206 40.00 -15.35 1.83
C ALA A 206 41.06 -16.25 1.16
N ARG A 207 41.10 -16.29 -0.18
CA ARG A 207 42.14 -17.01 -0.94
C ARG A 207 43.53 -16.43 -0.69
N GLU A 208 43.67 -15.10 -0.73
CA GLU A 208 44.93 -14.41 -0.43
C GLU A 208 45.38 -14.62 1.02
N ALA A 209 44.43 -14.55 1.98
CA ALA A 209 44.72 -14.80 3.39
C ALA A 209 45.19 -16.24 3.61
N ARG A 210 44.57 -17.23 2.97
CA ARG A 210 45.04 -18.63 2.98
C ARG A 210 46.44 -18.74 2.38
N ALA A 211 46.67 -18.19 1.19
CA ALA A 211 47.99 -18.22 0.56
C ALA A 211 49.07 -17.53 1.42
N ARG A 212 48.73 -16.45 2.14
CA ARG A 212 49.64 -15.79 3.09
C ARG A 212 49.88 -16.66 4.33
N ALA A 213 48.84 -17.32 4.86
CA ALA A 213 48.97 -18.25 5.98
C ALA A 213 49.85 -19.44 5.60
N ASP A 214 49.69 -20.00 4.40
CA ASP A 214 50.52 -21.10 3.88
C ASP A 214 51.99 -20.67 3.72
N ARG A 215 52.25 -19.46 3.21
CA ARG A 215 53.60 -18.89 3.14
C ARG A 215 54.23 -18.74 4.53
N LEU A 216 53.51 -18.14 5.47
CA LEU A 216 53.98 -17.97 6.85
C LEU A 216 54.21 -19.32 7.54
N ALA A 217 53.35 -20.32 7.29
CA ALA A 217 53.54 -21.67 7.79
C ALA A 217 54.81 -22.30 7.23
N GLY A 218 55.07 -22.15 5.93
CA GLY A 218 56.32 -22.56 5.29
C GLY A 218 57.55 -21.85 5.86
N GLU A 219 57.48 -20.53 6.09
CA GLU A 219 58.55 -19.76 6.74
C GLU A 219 58.82 -20.23 8.18
N VAL A 220 57.77 -20.52 8.95
CA VAL A 220 57.89 -21.08 10.31
C VAL A 220 58.49 -22.48 10.27
N GLU A 221 58.13 -23.31 9.30
CA GLU A 221 58.71 -24.64 9.12
C GLU A 221 60.20 -24.55 8.79
N VAL A 222 60.59 -23.68 7.86
CA VAL A 222 61.99 -23.38 7.54
C VAL A 222 62.74 -22.82 8.75
N ALA A 223 62.13 -21.91 9.52
CA ALA A 223 62.72 -21.38 10.74
C ALA A 223 62.88 -22.46 11.83
N ARG A 224 61.93 -23.41 11.94
CA ARG A 224 62.04 -24.57 12.83
C ARG A 224 63.13 -25.53 12.38
N GLU A 225 63.28 -25.74 11.08
CA GLU A 225 64.36 -26.52 10.46
C GLU A 225 65.71 -25.89 10.80
N HIS A 226 65.87 -24.58 10.57
CA HIS A 226 67.07 -23.85 10.95
C HIS A 226 67.30 -23.88 12.46
N ALA A 227 66.27 -23.73 13.30
CA ALA A 227 66.42 -23.84 14.74
C ALA A 227 66.82 -25.26 15.18
N ARG A 228 66.36 -26.32 14.48
CA ARG A 228 66.85 -27.70 14.68
C ARG A 228 68.31 -27.81 14.30
N GLN A 229 68.70 -27.34 13.12
CA GLN A 229 70.10 -27.33 12.66
C GLN A 229 71.01 -26.54 13.61
N TRP A 230 70.58 -25.38 14.10
CA TRP A 230 71.33 -24.60 15.10
C TRP A 230 71.42 -25.29 16.45
N ARG A 231 70.36 -26.01 16.88
CA ARG A 231 70.41 -26.84 18.09
C ARG A 231 71.36 -28.00 17.91
N GLU A 232 71.30 -28.73 16.80
CA GLU A 232 72.21 -29.84 16.47
C GLU A 232 73.66 -29.35 16.34
N ALA A 233 73.89 -28.20 15.70
CA ALA A 233 75.20 -27.55 15.64
C ALA A 233 75.69 -27.10 17.02
N GLY A 234 74.79 -26.57 17.85
CA GLY A 234 75.08 -26.21 19.24
C GLY A 234 75.31 -27.42 20.15
N GLU A 235 74.65 -28.55 19.89
CA GLU A 235 74.89 -29.84 20.55
C GLU A 235 76.21 -30.44 20.10
N ALA A 236 76.55 -30.34 18.81
CA ALA A 236 77.86 -30.74 18.29
C ALA A 236 78.98 -29.84 18.84
N ASP A 237 78.77 -28.53 18.96
CA ASP A 237 79.72 -27.59 19.59
C ASP A 237 79.83 -27.85 21.09
N ARG A 238 78.73 -28.15 21.79
CA ARG A 238 78.77 -28.60 23.19
C ARG A 238 79.49 -29.93 23.35
N ALA A 239 79.23 -30.93 22.50
CA ALA A 239 79.93 -32.21 22.52
C ALA A 239 81.42 -32.04 22.18
N ALA A 240 81.77 -31.14 21.26
CA ALA A 240 83.15 -30.80 20.95
C ALA A 240 83.84 -30.07 22.10
N ARG A 241 83.14 -29.16 22.79
CA ARG A 241 83.61 -28.50 24.02
C ARG A 241 83.75 -29.46 25.18
N ASP A 242 82.80 -30.36 25.37
CA ASP A 242 82.86 -31.39 26.39
C ASP A 242 84.01 -32.35 26.10
N THR A 243 84.22 -32.75 24.84
CA THR A 243 85.39 -33.53 24.42
C THR A 243 86.70 -32.76 24.61
N ALA A 244 86.71 -31.45 24.34
CA ALA A 244 87.87 -30.59 24.57
C ALA A 244 88.14 -30.38 26.07
N LEU A 245 87.10 -30.26 26.91
CA LEU A 245 87.19 -30.14 28.36
C LEU A 245 87.56 -31.49 29.00
N GLU A 246 87.11 -32.62 28.45
CA GLU A 246 87.55 -33.97 28.81
C GLU A 246 89.04 -34.11 28.46
N GLY A 247 89.44 -33.69 27.26
CA GLY A 247 90.84 -33.62 26.84
C GLY A 247 91.68 -32.69 27.72
N GLN A 248 91.11 -31.57 28.15
CA GLN A 248 91.75 -30.61 29.05
C GLN A 248 91.85 -31.17 30.48
N ARG A 249 90.85 -31.88 30.97
CA ARG A 249 90.86 -32.59 32.26
C ARG A 249 91.85 -33.75 32.26
N VAL A 250 91.98 -34.49 31.15
CA VAL A 250 93.00 -35.52 30.97
C VAL A 250 94.39 -34.89 30.92
N ALA A 251 94.55 -33.75 30.24
CA ALA A 251 95.81 -33.01 30.20
C ALA A 251 96.17 -32.38 31.56
N GLU A 252 95.19 -31.90 32.32
CA GLU A 252 95.35 -31.37 33.68
C GLU A 252 95.63 -32.49 34.68
N ALA A 253 95.01 -33.66 34.54
CA ALA A 253 95.32 -34.86 35.33
C ALA A 253 96.73 -35.39 35.01
N ALA A 254 97.14 -35.37 33.74
CA ALA A 254 98.50 -35.70 33.34
C ALA A 254 99.53 -34.67 33.84
N ALA A 255 99.18 -33.37 33.84
CA ALA A 255 100.00 -32.31 34.40
C ALA A 255 100.06 -32.35 35.93
N ALA A 256 98.99 -32.78 36.61
CA ALA A 256 98.96 -33.00 38.04
C ALA A 256 99.79 -34.22 38.44
N ALA A 257 99.70 -35.32 37.68
CA ALA A 257 100.55 -36.49 37.83
C ALA A 257 102.04 -36.16 37.61
N ALA A 258 102.36 -35.37 36.57
CA ALA A 258 103.72 -34.91 36.31
C ALA A 258 104.26 -33.98 37.42
N ARG A 259 103.41 -33.15 38.03
CA ARG A 259 103.78 -32.30 39.18
C ARG A 259 103.95 -33.09 40.48
N GLU A 260 103.14 -34.12 40.68
CA GLU A 260 103.26 -35.06 41.81
C GLU A 260 104.58 -35.86 41.71
N GLU A 261 104.92 -36.30 40.50
CA GLU A 261 106.16 -37.01 40.20
C GLU A 261 107.40 -36.11 40.29
N GLN A 262 107.28 -34.83 39.88
CA GLN A 262 108.29 -33.80 40.15
C GLN A 262 108.47 -33.49 41.64
N ARG A 263 107.40 -33.50 42.43
CA ARG A 263 107.47 -33.31 43.89
C ARG A 263 108.14 -34.50 44.57
N ARG A 264 107.81 -35.73 44.17
CA ARG A 264 108.48 -36.94 44.68
C ARG A 264 109.97 -36.97 44.32
N ALA A 265 110.33 -36.59 43.09
CA ALA A 265 111.73 -36.44 42.69
C ALA A 265 112.45 -35.32 43.46
N ALA A 266 111.77 -34.18 43.72
CA ALA A 266 112.30 -33.08 44.52
C ALA A 266 112.52 -33.49 45.98
N ASP A 267 111.57 -34.20 46.59
CA ASP A 267 111.65 -34.71 47.96
C ASP A 267 112.74 -35.79 48.12
N GLU A 268 112.93 -36.66 47.12
CA GLU A 268 114.05 -37.62 47.09
C GLU A 268 115.41 -36.92 46.94
N THR A 269 115.52 -35.87 46.11
CA THR A 269 116.74 -35.05 46.06
C THR A 269 116.99 -34.24 47.33
N ALA A 270 115.93 -33.77 48.02
CA ALA A 270 116.05 -33.08 49.30
C ALA A 270 116.51 -34.03 50.42
N ALA A 271 116.00 -35.27 50.44
CA ALA A 271 116.43 -36.32 51.36
C ALA A 271 117.88 -36.77 51.10
N ALA A 272 118.29 -36.90 49.83
CA ALA A 272 119.68 -37.22 49.45
C ALA A 272 120.66 -36.09 49.81
N GLN A 273 120.27 -34.83 49.64
CA GLN A 273 121.08 -33.67 50.03
C GLN A 273 121.14 -33.47 51.55
N ALA A 274 120.07 -33.79 52.29
CA ALA A 274 120.07 -33.78 53.75
C ALA A 274 121.01 -34.86 54.31
N GLY A 275 121.02 -36.06 53.71
CA GLY A 275 121.97 -37.13 54.04
C GLY A 275 123.43 -36.76 53.73
N HIS A 276 123.67 -36.08 52.62
CA HIS A 276 125.02 -35.62 52.25
C HIS A 276 125.56 -34.53 53.19
N ARG A 277 124.71 -33.59 53.62
CA ARG A 277 125.07 -32.55 54.60
C ARG A 277 125.28 -33.12 56.00
N ASP A 278 124.56 -34.17 56.41
CA ASP A 278 124.77 -34.83 57.70
C ASP A 278 126.08 -35.64 57.72
N ALA A 279 126.41 -36.32 56.62
CA ALA A 279 127.69 -37.00 56.45
C ALA A 279 128.88 -36.02 56.43
N GLN A 280 128.74 -34.86 55.77
CA GLN A 280 129.76 -33.81 55.78
C GLN A 280 129.94 -33.15 57.16
N ARG A 281 128.86 -32.95 57.93
CA ARG A 281 128.97 -32.46 59.32
C ARG A 281 129.74 -33.44 60.20
N ARG A 282 129.43 -34.74 60.13
CA ARG A 282 130.14 -35.78 60.92
C ARG A 282 131.62 -35.90 60.54
N VAL A 283 131.97 -35.76 59.27
CA VAL A 283 133.38 -35.74 58.83
C VAL A 283 134.11 -34.49 59.34
N THR A 284 133.44 -33.34 59.36
CA THR A 284 134.01 -32.08 59.85
C THR A 284 134.19 -32.08 61.37
N GLU A 285 133.23 -32.65 62.11
CA GLU A 285 133.29 -32.80 63.57
C GLU A 285 134.39 -33.79 63.99
N LEU A 286 134.57 -34.90 63.26
CA LEU A 286 135.67 -35.84 63.50
C LEU A 286 137.04 -35.25 63.14
N ALA A 287 137.13 -34.41 62.09
CA ALA A 287 138.35 -33.69 61.74
C ALA A 287 138.70 -32.60 62.77
N GLN A 288 137.70 -31.93 63.34
CA GLN A 288 137.88 -30.93 64.40
C GLN A 288 138.26 -31.57 65.75
N ALA A 289 137.70 -32.74 66.09
CA ALA A 289 138.11 -33.51 67.26
C ALA A 289 139.58 -34.00 67.14
N ALA A 290 139.97 -34.49 65.95
CA ALA A 290 141.36 -34.90 65.68
C ALA A 290 142.36 -33.73 65.59
N ALA A 291 141.89 -32.52 65.28
CA ALA A 291 142.70 -31.30 65.36
C ALA A 291 142.83 -30.78 66.80
N GLY A 292 141.78 -30.90 67.61
CA GLY A 292 141.78 -30.61 69.04
C GLY A 292 142.75 -31.49 69.83
N ASP A 293 142.77 -32.79 69.55
CA ASP A 293 143.70 -33.75 70.20
C ASP A 293 145.16 -33.50 69.83
N ARG A 294 145.46 -33.11 68.58
CA ARG A 294 146.82 -32.74 68.15
C ARG A 294 147.29 -31.44 68.80
N ALA A 295 146.43 -30.42 68.86
CA ALA A 295 146.74 -29.16 69.54
C ALA A 295 146.87 -29.31 71.07
N ALA A 296 146.17 -30.27 71.69
CA ALA A 296 146.34 -30.59 73.10
C ALA A 296 147.68 -31.29 73.40
N ARG A 297 148.11 -32.23 72.54
CA ARG A 297 149.42 -32.89 72.66
C ARG A 297 150.60 -31.95 72.45
N GLU A 298 150.52 -31.07 71.44
CA GLU A 298 151.58 -30.07 71.19
C GLU A 298 151.68 -29.00 72.29
N ARG A 299 150.58 -28.70 73.00
CA ARG A 299 150.62 -27.82 74.18
C ARG A 299 151.27 -28.51 75.37
N ALA A 300 150.92 -29.78 75.61
CA ALA A 300 151.53 -30.59 76.67
C ALA A 300 153.04 -30.81 76.44
N GLU A 301 153.48 -31.05 75.21
CA GLU A 301 154.91 -31.18 74.86
C GLU A 301 155.68 -29.86 75.04
N ARG A 302 155.10 -28.73 74.64
CA ARG A 302 155.71 -27.40 74.85
C ARG A 302 155.82 -27.06 76.33
N GLU A 303 154.80 -27.38 77.13
CA GLU A 303 154.84 -27.19 78.58
C GLU A 303 155.87 -28.11 79.25
N LEU A 304 156.06 -29.34 78.76
CA LEU A 304 157.09 -30.25 79.25
C LEU A 304 158.51 -29.76 78.91
N LEU A 305 158.74 -29.28 77.68
CA LEU A 305 160.02 -28.70 77.26
C LEU A 305 160.36 -27.46 78.08
N THR A 306 159.38 -26.58 78.33
CA THR A 306 159.57 -25.37 79.15
C THR A 306 159.85 -25.72 80.62
N ALA A 307 159.30 -26.82 81.13
CA ALA A 307 159.57 -27.30 82.48
C ALA A 307 160.97 -27.93 82.61
N VAL A 308 161.45 -28.63 81.57
CA VAL A 308 162.80 -29.19 81.51
C VAL A 308 163.85 -28.09 81.41
N GLU A 309 163.65 -27.09 80.55
CA GLU A 309 164.55 -25.94 80.42
C GLU A 309 164.63 -25.13 81.72
N ARG A 310 163.52 -24.98 82.46
CA ARG A 310 163.53 -24.37 83.80
C ARG A 310 164.32 -25.20 84.82
N ALA A 311 164.17 -26.52 84.81
CA ALA A 311 164.89 -27.41 85.72
C ALA A 311 166.41 -27.45 85.43
N GLU A 312 166.81 -27.36 84.16
CA GLU A 312 168.21 -27.27 83.75
C GLU A 312 168.81 -25.90 84.06
N GLY A 313 168.05 -24.82 83.88
CA GLY A 313 168.45 -23.47 84.30
C GLY A 313 168.66 -23.35 85.81
N GLU A 314 167.80 -23.97 86.62
CA GLU A 314 167.97 -24.01 88.08
C GLU A 314 169.17 -24.86 88.52
N ARG A 315 169.48 -25.96 87.82
CA ARG A 315 170.69 -26.75 88.09
C ARG A 315 171.97 -25.96 87.78
N ALA A 316 172.01 -25.27 86.64
CA ALA A 316 173.16 -24.43 86.28
C ALA A 316 173.36 -23.24 87.24
N LEU A 317 172.27 -22.70 87.80
CA LEU A 317 172.34 -21.67 88.85
C LEU A 317 172.84 -22.21 90.18
N ARG A 318 172.46 -23.43 90.57
CA ARG A 318 172.99 -24.09 91.77
C ARG A 318 174.47 -24.43 91.64
N GLU A 319 174.91 -24.94 90.50
CA GLU A 319 176.33 -25.22 90.25
C GLU A 319 177.19 -23.94 90.27
N ARG A 320 176.68 -22.81 89.77
CA ARG A 320 177.35 -21.52 89.88
C ARG A 320 177.40 -20.99 91.32
N ALA A 321 176.31 -21.13 92.07
CA ALA A 321 176.25 -20.73 93.47
C ALA A 321 177.16 -21.59 94.36
N ASP A 322 177.28 -22.89 94.08
CA ASP A 322 178.18 -23.81 94.79
C ASP A 322 179.64 -23.51 94.45
N ALA A 323 179.95 -23.19 93.19
CA ALA A 323 181.28 -22.74 92.79
C ALA A 323 181.66 -21.37 93.40
N GLU A 324 180.70 -20.46 93.58
CA GLU A 324 180.91 -19.18 94.29
C GLU A 324 181.09 -19.38 95.80
N LEU A 325 180.31 -20.26 96.42
CA LEU A 325 180.46 -20.61 97.83
C LEU A 325 181.82 -21.26 98.11
N GLU A 326 182.31 -22.10 97.21
CA GLU A 326 183.62 -22.73 97.37
C GLU A 326 184.76 -21.74 97.14
N ARG A 327 184.60 -20.80 96.19
CA ARG A 327 185.54 -19.70 95.99
C ARG A 327 185.60 -18.79 97.23
N LEU A 328 184.46 -18.45 97.82
CA LEU A 328 184.37 -17.66 99.04
C LEU A 328 184.92 -18.40 100.27
N ARG A 329 184.79 -19.74 100.33
CA ARG A 329 185.42 -20.54 101.40
C ARG A 329 186.94 -20.55 101.28
N ILE A 330 187.47 -20.64 100.06
CA ILE A 330 188.90 -20.55 99.80
C ILE A 330 189.42 -19.15 100.18
N GLU A 331 188.73 -18.08 99.76
CA GLU A 331 189.08 -16.71 100.13
C GLU A 331 189.01 -16.47 101.66
N LEU A 332 188.01 -17.03 102.34
CA LEU A 332 187.90 -16.91 103.81
C LEU A 332 189.01 -17.70 104.53
N ALA A 333 189.43 -18.85 103.98
CA ALA A 333 190.56 -19.61 104.49
C ALA A 333 191.89 -18.86 104.28
N GLU A 334 192.04 -18.16 103.15
CA GLU A 334 193.19 -17.30 102.86
C GLU A 334 193.23 -16.06 103.75
N VAL A 335 192.09 -15.42 104.02
CA VAL A 335 192.03 -14.29 104.97
C VAL A 335 192.31 -14.77 106.39
N ARG A 336 191.81 -15.95 106.80
CA ARG A 336 192.12 -16.53 108.12
C ARG A 336 193.60 -16.88 108.27
N THR A 337 194.26 -17.36 107.23
CA THR A 337 195.71 -17.60 107.25
C THR A 337 196.49 -16.29 107.25
N ARG A 338 196.06 -15.27 106.49
CA ARG A 338 196.67 -13.94 106.49
C ARG A 338 196.56 -13.25 107.85
N HIS A 339 195.40 -13.35 108.50
CA HIS A 339 195.20 -12.77 109.83
C HIS A 339 195.86 -13.59 110.94
N ALA A 340 195.99 -14.91 110.80
CA ALA A 340 196.81 -15.72 111.70
C ALA A 340 198.32 -15.38 111.59
N VAL A 341 198.76 -14.84 110.44
CA VAL A 341 200.12 -14.33 110.24
C VAL A 341 200.26 -12.90 110.75
N GLU A 342 199.27 -12.01 110.54
CA GLU A 342 199.31 -10.63 111.05
C GLU A 342 199.16 -10.53 112.57
N VAL A 343 198.28 -11.32 113.18
CA VAL A 343 198.14 -11.32 114.66
C VAL A 343 199.35 -11.99 115.32
N ARG A 344 200.03 -12.91 114.62
CA ARG A 344 201.33 -13.43 115.08
C ARG A 344 202.46 -12.41 114.87
N GLY A 345 202.37 -11.54 113.86
CA GLY A 345 203.31 -10.45 113.61
C GLY A 345 203.28 -9.35 114.68
N LEU A 346 202.12 -9.07 115.27
CA LEU A 346 202.02 -8.09 116.36
C LEU A 346 202.36 -8.68 117.75
N LEU A 347 202.61 -9.99 117.85
CA LEU A 347 203.09 -10.67 119.06
C LEU A 347 204.62 -10.76 119.16
N THR A 348 205.40 -10.15 118.24
CA THR A 348 206.87 -10.11 118.35
C THR A 348 207.51 -8.85 117.73
N GLY A 349 208.07 -7.99 118.61
CA GLY A 349 209.08 -6.95 118.33
C GLY A 349 208.50 -5.55 118.07
N ASP A 350 208.83 -4.48 118.80
CA ASP A 350 209.77 -4.21 119.90
C ASP A 350 209.12 -3.18 120.86
#